data_AF-A0A2E6KDH8-F1
#
_entry.id   AF-A0A2E6KDH8-F1
#
_cell.length_a   1.000
_cell.length_b   1.000
_cell.length_c   1.000
_cell.angle_alpha   90.00
_cell.angle_beta   90.00
_cell.angle_gamma   90.00
#
_symmetry.space_group_name_H-M   'P 1'
#
loop_
_entity.id
_entity.type
_entity.pdbx_description
1 polymer ?
#
loop_
_entity_poly.entity_id
_entity_poly.type
_entity_poly.pdbx_seq_one_letter_code
_entity_poly.pdbx_strand_id
1 'polypeptide(L)'
;MKTINKNLYKIQDSDRKNAQDKNWNNTKNTYIGNLSEIAACNYLNIKWPASDGPTDITDDYGTRYQVKSTQEGFKKKRYWLEQKAAKQFDRYIFVVIDEEERFAKIEMDTIKQIPHLNSHSHKQLEAIVRK
;
A
#
# COMPACT_ATOMS: atom_id res chain seq x y z
N MET A 1 -6.57 -20.84 -6.15
CA MET A 1 -6.33 -19.68 -7.02
C MET A 1 -6.93 -18.47 -6.32
N LYS A 2 -6.13 -17.60 -5.70
CA LYS A 2 -6.68 -16.48 -4.90
C LYS A 2 -6.92 -15.29 -5.83
N THR A 3 -8.19 -14.99 -6.04
CA THR A 3 -8.67 -13.86 -6.83
C THR A 3 -8.01 -12.59 -6.30
N ILE A 4 -7.13 -12.01 -7.11
CA ILE A 4 -6.66 -10.66 -6.86
C ILE A 4 -7.87 -9.77 -7.17
N ASN A 5 -8.59 -9.31 -6.15
CA ASN A 5 -9.66 -8.33 -6.31
C ASN A 5 -9.01 -7.00 -6.70
N LYS A 6 -8.73 -6.85 -8.00
CA LYS A 6 -8.15 -5.64 -8.56
C LYS A 6 -9.23 -4.59 -8.67
N ASN A 7 -9.22 -3.61 -7.79
CA ASN A 7 -10.06 -2.42 -7.92
C ASN A 7 -9.22 -1.28 -8.52
N LEU A 8 -9.74 -0.60 -9.55
CA LEU A 8 -9.12 0.54 -10.20
C LEU A 8 -9.88 1.81 -9.80
N TYR A 9 -9.22 2.67 -9.05
CA TYR A 9 -9.74 3.96 -8.63
C TYR A 9 -9.22 5.06 -9.55
N LYS A 10 -10.12 5.93 -10.03
CA LYS A 10 -9.75 7.14 -10.77
C LYS A 10 -9.48 8.26 -9.78
N ILE A 11 -8.24 8.77 -9.77
CA ILE A 11 -7.81 9.86 -8.90
C ILE A 11 -8.50 11.16 -9.37
N GLN A 12 -9.13 11.85 -8.43
CA GLN A 12 -9.79 13.14 -8.67
C GLN A 12 -8.86 14.31 -8.33
N ASP A 13 -9.17 15.50 -8.85
CA ASP A 13 -8.40 16.71 -8.55
C ASP A 13 -8.41 17.06 -7.06
N SER A 14 -9.52 16.78 -6.36
CA SER A 14 -9.62 16.92 -4.91
C SER A 14 -8.65 16.01 -4.17
N ASP A 15 -8.39 14.81 -4.68
CA ASP A 15 -7.48 13.84 -4.06
C ASP A 15 -6.04 14.34 -4.17
N ARG A 16 -5.67 14.85 -5.36
CA ARG A 16 -4.35 15.46 -5.61
C ARG A 16 -4.12 16.65 -4.70
N LYS A 17 -5.13 17.52 -4.55
CA LYS A 17 -5.08 18.68 -3.64
C LYS A 17 -4.90 18.22 -2.20
N ASN A 18 -5.73 17.30 -1.71
CA ASN A 18 -5.66 16.79 -0.35
C ASN A 18 -4.31 16.09 -0.07
N ALA A 19 -3.81 15.30 -1.02
CA ALA A 19 -2.53 14.61 -0.91
C ALA A 19 -1.37 15.60 -0.84
N GLN A 20 -1.43 16.71 -1.59
CA GLN A 20 -0.43 17.77 -1.54
C GLN A 20 -0.54 18.59 -0.24
N ASP A 21 -1.74 18.92 0.21
CA ASP A 21 -1.98 19.68 1.45
C ASP A 21 -1.45 18.93 2.69
N LYS A 22 -1.48 17.58 2.66
CA LYS A 22 -0.91 16.72 3.71
C LYS A 22 0.51 16.23 3.39
N ASN A 23 1.16 16.75 2.35
CA ASN A 23 2.55 16.42 2.01
C ASN A 23 3.54 17.21 2.89
N TRP A 24 3.61 16.84 4.17
CA TRP A 24 4.34 17.59 5.21
C TRP A 24 5.85 17.75 4.96
N ASN A 25 6.48 16.87 4.18
CA ASN A 25 7.90 16.95 3.82
C ASN A 25 8.14 17.33 2.36
N ASN A 26 7.09 17.66 1.61
CA ASN A 26 7.16 18.01 0.21
C ASN A 26 7.92 17.00 -0.67
N THR A 27 7.84 15.70 -0.34
CA THR A 27 8.47 14.64 -1.14
C THR A 27 7.47 13.93 -2.03
N LYS A 28 7.94 13.42 -3.17
CA LYS A 28 7.09 12.63 -4.08
C LYS A 28 6.58 11.35 -3.42
N ASN A 29 7.41 10.71 -2.60
CA ASN A 29 7.03 9.48 -1.92
C ASN A 29 5.87 9.68 -0.94
N THR A 30 5.90 10.74 -0.13
CA THR A 30 4.79 11.08 0.78
C THR A 30 3.51 11.39 0.00
N TYR A 31 3.60 12.17 -1.08
CA TYR A 31 2.45 12.45 -1.94
C TYR A 31 1.82 11.18 -2.54
N ILE A 32 2.63 10.26 -3.07
CA ILE A 32 2.17 8.97 -3.59
C ILE A 32 1.58 8.09 -2.47
N GLY A 33 2.16 8.14 -1.26
CA GLY A 33 1.59 7.53 -0.05
C GLY A 33 0.17 8.05 0.22
N ASN A 34 0.01 9.36 0.30
CA ASN A 34 -1.28 10.00 0.56
C ASN A 34 -2.33 9.64 -0.52
N LEU A 35 -1.97 9.67 -1.81
CA LEU A 35 -2.89 9.24 -2.89
C LEU A 35 -3.33 7.78 -2.74
N SER A 36 -2.41 6.92 -2.31
CA SER A 36 -2.69 5.50 -2.11
C SER A 36 -3.62 5.27 -0.91
N GLU A 37 -3.45 6.01 0.17
CA GLU A 37 -4.35 5.97 1.32
C GLU A 37 -5.76 6.45 0.95
N ILE A 38 -5.88 7.53 0.18
CA ILE A 38 -7.17 8.01 -0.31
C ILE A 38 -7.86 6.92 -1.15
N ALA A 39 -7.14 6.27 -2.06
CA ALA A 39 -7.68 5.18 -2.87
C ALA A 39 -8.10 3.97 -2.01
N ALA A 40 -7.32 3.63 -0.98
CA ALA A 40 -7.65 2.56 -0.04
C ALA A 40 -8.89 2.88 0.81
N CYS A 41 -9.00 4.12 1.31
CA CYS A 41 -10.20 4.60 2.00
C CYS A 41 -11.45 4.50 1.12
N ASN A 42 -11.37 4.92 -0.15
CA ASN A 42 -12.47 4.77 -1.11
C ASN A 42 -12.83 3.30 -1.36
N TYR A 43 -11.84 2.41 -1.49
CA TYR A 43 -12.05 0.97 -1.63
C TYR A 43 -12.79 0.37 -0.42
N LEU A 44 -12.47 0.85 0.79
CA LEU A 44 -13.11 0.41 2.04
C LEU A 44 -14.43 1.15 2.34
N ASN A 45 -14.81 2.14 1.53
CA ASN A 45 -15.95 3.05 1.78
C ASN A 45 -15.83 3.83 3.10
N ILE A 46 -14.63 4.34 3.40
CA ILE A 46 -14.29 5.13 4.59
C ILE A 46 -13.83 6.51 4.17
N LYS A 47 -14.11 7.53 4.99
CA LYS A 47 -13.64 8.90 4.74
C LYS A 47 -12.18 9.05 5.15
N TRP A 48 -11.35 9.66 4.29
CA TRP A 48 -9.98 10.01 4.62
C TRP A 48 -9.89 11.44 5.24
N PRO A 49 -8.96 11.71 6.18
CA PRO A 49 -8.07 10.76 6.85
C PRO A 49 -8.83 9.86 7.83
N ALA A 50 -8.41 8.59 7.93
CA ALA A 50 -9.13 7.55 8.67
C ALA A 50 -8.37 7.06 9.92
N SER A 51 -7.29 7.76 10.30
CA SER A 51 -6.49 7.46 11.49
C SER A 51 -5.59 8.64 11.83
N ASP A 52 -5.44 8.92 13.13
CA ASP A 52 -4.43 9.84 13.68
C ASP A 52 -3.28 9.08 14.37
N GLY A 53 -3.31 7.73 14.30
CA GLY A 53 -2.39 6.83 15.00
C GLY A 53 -1.25 6.28 14.13
N PRO A 54 -0.55 5.23 14.60
CA PRO A 54 0.57 4.61 13.86
C PRO A 54 0.11 3.79 12.64
N THR A 55 -1.19 3.73 12.38
CA THR A 55 -1.85 2.99 11.30
C THR A 55 -2.34 3.98 10.25
N ASP A 56 -2.35 3.59 8.99
CA ASP A 56 -2.80 4.50 7.92
C ASP A 56 -4.33 4.62 7.92
N ILE A 57 -5.05 3.52 8.21
CA ILE A 57 -6.52 3.49 8.25
C ILE A 57 -6.98 2.62 9.43
N THR A 58 -7.94 3.11 10.21
CA THR A 58 -8.72 2.29 11.15
C THR A 58 -10.20 2.38 10.76
N ASP A 59 -10.86 1.24 10.54
CA ASP A 59 -12.28 1.25 10.21
C ASP A 59 -13.18 1.36 11.45
N ASP A 60 -14.48 1.57 11.23
CA ASP A 60 -15.48 1.71 12.30
C ASP A 60 -15.58 0.48 13.22
N TYR A 61 -15.04 -0.67 12.80
CA TYR A 61 -14.99 -1.90 13.57
C TYR A 61 -13.65 -2.09 14.31
N GLY A 62 -12.72 -1.13 14.21
CA GLY A 62 -11.41 -1.16 14.84
C GLY A 62 -10.36 -1.96 14.09
N THR A 63 -10.61 -2.38 12.84
CA THR A 63 -9.60 -3.06 12.02
C THR A 63 -8.54 -2.07 11.57
N ARG A 64 -7.27 -2.38 11.82
CA ARG A 64 -6.14 -1.51 11.47
C ARG A 64 -5.50 -1.97 10.17
N TYR A 65 -5.47 -1.08 9.19
CA TYR A 65 -4.86 -1.32 7.89
C TYR A 65 -3.56 -0.55 7.76
N GLN A 66 -2.58 -1.21 7.17
CA GLN A 66 -1.40 -0.54 6.61
C GLN A 66 -1.52 -0.52 5.09
N VAL A 67 -1.48 0.67 4.53
CA VAL A 67 -1.40 0.92 3.10
C VAL A 67 0.08 0.94 2.70
N LYS A 68 0.35 0.29 1.57
CA LYS A 68 1.69 0.22 0.98
C LYS A 68 1.57 0.59 -0.48
N SER A 69 2.40 1.54 -0.91
CA SER A 69 2.27 2.15 -2.21
C SER A 69 3.52 1.98 -3.06
N THR A 70 3.33 2.01 -4.37
CA THR A 70 4.40 2.20 -5.35
C THR A 70 3.84 2.92 -6.56
N GLN A 71 4.72 3.53 -7.36
CA GLN A 71 4.36 4.05 -8.66
C GLN A 71 4.60 2.98 -9.74
N GLU A 72 3.76 2.95 -10.77
CA GLU A 72 3.95 2.14 -11.96
C GLU A 72 5.26 2.50 -12.66
N GLY A 73 5.83 1.57 -13.44
CA GLY A 73 7.18 1.72 -14.00
C GLY A 73 8.33 1.54 -13.00
N PHE A 74 8.08 1.69 -11.70
CA PHE A 74 9.10 1.41 -10.68
C PHE A 74 9.31 -0.11 -10.55
N LYS A 75 10.52 -0.59 -10.87
CA LYS A 75 10.93 -2.02 -10.77
C LYS A 75 10.74 -2.60 -9.37
N LYS A 76 10.52 -1.76 -8.35
CA LYS A 76 10.35 -2.17 -6.96
C LYS A 76 8.93 -2.62 -6.59
N LYS A 77 8.23 -3.34 -7.46
CA LYS A 77 6.82 -3.78 -7.27
C LYS A 77 6.47 -4.48 -5.93
N ARG A 78 7.42 -4.91 -5.09
CA ARG A 78 7.17 -5.66 -3.84
C ARG A 78 8.14 -5.38 -2.67
N TYR A 79 8.97 -4.35 -2.73
CA TYR A 79 10.20 -4.29 -1.91
C TYR A 79 10.12 -3.44 -0.63
N TRP A 80 8.93 -3.02 -0.20
CA TRP A 80 8.78 -2.08 0.93
C TRP A 80 8.10 -2.67 2.17
N LEU A 81 8.17 -3.98 2.32
CA LEU A 81 7.36 -4.74 3.26
C LEU A 81 8.23 -5.45 4.29
N GLU A 82 8.99 -4.68 5.06
CA GLU A 82 9.52 -5.17 6.33
C GLU A 82 8.44 -5.00 7.40
N GLN A 83 8.10 -6.09 8.08
CA GLN A 83 7.34 -6.01 9.32
C GLN A 83 8.32 -6.04 10.49
N LYS A 84 8.12 -5.14 11.45
CA LYS A 84 8.70 -5.28 12.78
C LYS A 84 8.07 -6.51 13.44
N ALA A 85 8.79 -7.18 14.34
CA ALA A 85 8.34 -8.42 14.99
C ALA A 85 7.01 -8.27 15.78
N ALA A 86 6.60 -7.05 16.13
CA ALA A 86 5.32 -6.76 16.75
C ALA A 86 4.21 -6.63 15.69
N LYS A 87 3.09 -7.34 15.89
CA LYS A 87 1.90 -7.26 15.03
C LYS A 87 1.18 -5.91 15.22
N GLN A 88 1.62 -4.91 14.47
CA GLN A 88 1.08 -3.54 14.54
C GLN A 88 -0.22 -3.35 13.74
N PHE A 89 -0.48 -4.22 12.76
CA PHE A 89 -1.59 -4.07 11.81
C PHE A 89 -2.33 -5.40 11.61
N ASP A 90 -3.61 -5.31 11.26
CA ASP A 90 -4.48 -6.46 11.08
C ASP A 90 -4.59 -6.88 9.60
N ARG A 91 -4.53 -5.89 8.68
CA ARG A 91 -4.59 -6.10 7.22
C ARG A 91 -3.64 -5.18 6.47
N TYR A 92 -3.28 -5.59 5.26
CA TYR A 92 -2.39 -4.85 4.36
C TYR A 92 -3.08 -4.62 3.02
N ILE A 93 -3.04 -3.37 2.56
CA ILE A 93 -3.53 -2.98 1.23
C ILE A 93 -2.35 -2.51 0.40
N PHE A 94 -2.14 -3.12 -0.76
CA PHE A 94 -1.09 -2.72 -1.70
C PHE A 94 -1.69 -1.98 -2.89
N VAL A 95 -1.22 -0.75 -3.10
CA VAL A 95 -1.71 0.18 -4.12
C VAL A 95 -0.61 0.54 -5.09
N VAL A 96 -0.92 0.50 -6.39
CA VAL A 96 -0.04 0.96 -7.46
C VAL A 96 -0.65 2.22 -8.07
N ILE A 97 0.06 3.35 -7.99
CA ILE A 97 -0.31 4.60 -8.66
C ILE A 97 0.32 4.60 -10.05
N ASP A 98 -0.42 4.95 -11.09
CA ASP A 98 0.17 5.08 -12.44
C ASP A 98 1.17 6.25 -12.53
N GLU A 99 1.96 6.28 -13.61
CA GLU A 99 3.01 7.29 -13.80
C GLU A 99 2.43 8.72 -13.92
N GLU A 100 1.21 8.85 -14.47
CA GLU A 100 0.51 10.14 -14.63
C GLU A 100 -0.32 10.55 -13.40
N GLU A 101 -0.34 9.72 -12.35
CA GLU A 101 -1.13 9.88 -11.12
C GLU A 101 -2.64 10.04 -11.37
N ARG A 102 -3.15 9.44 -12.45
CA ARG A 102 -4.57 9.47 -12.85
C ARG A 102 -5.33 8.29 -12.28
N PHE A 103 -4.65 7.19 -11.99
CA PHE A 103 -5.26 5.97 -11.51
C PHE A 103 -4.49 5.35 -10.34
N ALA A 104 -5.23 4.81 -9.39
CA ALA A 104 -4.72 4.03 -8.29
C ALA A 104 -5.32 2.62 -8.37
N LYS A 105 -4.48 1.60 -8.41
CA LYS A 105 -4.90 0.21 -8.52
C LYS A 105 -4.63 -0.53 -7.22
N ILE A 106 -5.67 -1.05 -6.60
CA ILE A 106 -5.55 -1.98 -5.48
C ILE A 106 -5.13 -3.33 -6.03
N GLU A 107 -3.85 -3.68 -5.88
CA GLU A 107 -3.29 -4.96 -6.34
C GLU A 107 -3.40 -6.05 -5.27
N MET A 108 -3.64 -5.70 -4.00
CA MET A 108 -3.88 -6.70 -2.96
C MET A 108 -4.54 -6.10 -1.72
N ASP A 109 -5.41 -6.89 -1.08
CA ASP A 109 -5.93 -6.68 0.28
C ASP A 109 -5.84 -8.04 0.99
N THR A 110 -5.02 -8.13 2.04
CA THR A 110 -4.69 -9.41 2.68
C THR A 110 -4.47 -9.27 4.18
N ILE A 111 -4.90 -10.30 4.92
CA ILE A 111 -4.58 -10.50 6.34
C ILE A 111 -3.14 -11.01 6.50
N LYS A 112 -2.65 -11.80 5.53
CA LYS A 112 -1.29 -12.35 5.57
C LYS A 112 -0.28 -11.28 5.17
N GLN A 113 0.85 -11.27 5.86
CA GLN A 113 2.02 -10.47 5.49
C GLN A 113 2.31 -10.64 4.00
N ILE A 114 2.67 -9.56 3.33
CA ILE A 114 3.09 -9.60 1.95
C ILE A 114 4.58 -9.96 1.97
N PRO A 115 4.98 -11.18 1.57
CA PRO A 115 6.38 -11.60 1.67
C PRO A 115 7.24 -10.73 0.76
N HIS A 116 8.34 -10.24 1.33
CA HIS A 116 9.39 -9.56 0.59
C HIS A 116 10.09 -10.56 -0.34
N LEU A 117 10.36 -10.19 -1.59
CA LEU A 117 11.09 -11.06 -2.52
C LEU A 117 12.62 -11.06 -2.29
N ASN A 118 13.14 -10.12 -1.49
CA ASN A 118 14.56 -10.04 -1.13
C ASN A 118 14.72 -9.94 0.39
N SER A 119 14.26 -10.91 1.19
CA SER A 119 14.81 -10.94 2.56
C SER A 119 16.33 -10.93 2.39
N HIS A 120 17.01 -9.97 3.00
CA HIS A 120 18.47 -9.97 3.08
C HIS A 120 18.98 -11.12 3.97
N SER A 121 18.27 -12.26 3.99
CA SER A 121 18.86 -13.55 4.27
C SER A 121 19.71 -13.94 3.06
N HIS A 122 20.95 -13.47 3.07
CA HIS A 122 22.02 -14.26 2.49
C HIS A 122 21.85 -15.71 2.98
N LYS A 123 21.84 -16.66 2.03
CA LYS A 123 21.75 -18.13 2.17
C LYS A 123 20.33 -18.71 2.32
N GLN A 124 19.80 -19.17 1.19
CA GLN A 124 19.32 -20.54 0.93
C GLN A 124 18.19 -20.55 -0.12
N LEU A 125 18.48 -20.03 -1.31
CA LEU A 125 17.74 -20.38 -2.53
C LEU A 125 18.59 -21.28 -3.46
N GLU A 126 19.49 -22.08 -2.87
CA GLU A 126 20.34 -23.01 -3.61
C GLU A 126 19.90 -24.48 -3.57
N ALA A 127 18.76 -24.85 -2.97
CA ALA A 127 18.45 -26.28 -2.78
C ALA A 127 17.15 -26.81 -3.40
N ILE A 128 16.41 -26.03 -4.21
CA ILE A 128 15.21 -26.57 -4.86
C ILE A 128 15.07 -26.09 -6.31
N VAL A 129 16.10 -26.23 -7.15
CA VAL A 129 15.88 -26.53 -8.57
C VAL A 129 17.11 -27.24 -9.15
N ARG A 130 16.88 -28.45 -9.72
CA ARG A 130 17.75 -29.28 -10.59
C ARG A 130 18.79 -30.13 -9.83
N LYS A 131 18.77 -31.47 -9.87
CA LYS A 131 18.17 -32.48 -10.75
C LYS A 131 17.64 -33.64 -9.92
#